data_AF-A0A9D8BLJ8-F1
#
_entry.id   AF-A0A9D8BLJ8-F1
#
_cell.length_a   1.000
_cell.length_b   1.000
_cell.length_c   1.000
_cell.angle_alpha   90.00
_cell.angle_beta   90.00
_cell.angle_gamma   90.00
#
_symmetry.space_group_name_H-M   'P 1'
#
loop_
_entity.id
_entity.type
_entity.pdbx_description
1 polymer ?
#
loop_
_entity_poly.entity_id
_entity_poly.type
_entity_poly.pdbx_seq_one_letter_code
_entity_poly.pdbx_strand_id
1 'polypeptide(L)'
;MGKSFIRVYKEFDIEDVSKHLLIFGELLATCNNCSKLGLALSTRTCPECKTEFRFATFSSARERESQMHKIANMTDLVFVDYEDFKRNAGKLKAKDFFK
;
A
#
# COMPACT_ATOMS: atom_id res chain seq x y z
N MET A 1 -28.08 -5.44 -9.23
CA MET A 1 -27.04 -6.43 -8.87
C MET A 1 -25.83 -5.67 -8.34
N GLY A 2 -25.46 -5.91 -7.08
CA GLY A 2 -24.46 -5.10 -6.37
C GLY A 2 -23.03 -5.47 -6.77
N LYS A 3 -22.23 -4.46 -7.14
CA LYS A 3 -20.77 -4.59 -7.23
C LYS A 3 -20.20 -4.23 -5.86
N SER A 4 -19.29 -5.04 -5.34
CA SER A 4 -18.64 -4.83 -4.06
C SER A 4 -17.17 -5.20 -4.17
N PHE A 5 -16.34 -4.53 -3.39
CA PHE A 5 -14.94 -4.87 -3.27
C PHE A 5 -14.76 -5.95 -2.20
N ILE A 6 -13.96 -6.97 -2.50
CA ILE A 6 -13.77 -8.14 -1.65
C ILE A 6 -12.27 -8.36 -1.47
N ARG A 7 -11.84 -8.62 -0.23
CA ARG A 7 -10.44 -8.99 0.06
C ARG A 7 -10.19 -10.43 -0.37
N VAL A 8 -9.05 -10.69 -1.00
CA VAL A 8 -8.58 -12.03 -1.37
C VAL A 8 -7.32 -12.34 -0.59
N TYR A 9 -7.25 -13.53 0.01
CA TYR A 9 -6.04 -14.01 0.68
C TYR A 9 -5.06 -14.54 -0.36
N LYS A 10 -3.84 -14.03 -0.32
CA LYS A 10 -2.71 -14.47 -1.14
C LYS A 10 -1.42 -14.26 -0.36
N GLU A 11 -0.50 -15.21 -0.48
CA GLU A 11 0.80 -15.13 0.16
C GLU A 11 1.73 -14.18 -0.63
N PHE A 12 2.48 -13.37 0.11
CA PHE A 12 3.46 -12.42 -0.41
C PHE A 12 4.66 -12.37 0.52
N ASP A 13 5.83 -12.06 -0.05
CA ASP A 13 6.99 -11.65 0.74
C ASP A 13 6.74 -10.26 1.33
N ILE A 14 6.76 -10.17 2.67
CA ILE A 14 6.47 -8.94 3.38
C ILE A 14 7.55 -7.87 3.18
N GLU A 15 8.80 -8.26 2.94
CA GLU A 15 9.89 -7.32 2.65
C GLU A 15 9.68 -6.68 1.27
N ASP A 16 9.29 -7.51 0.29
CA ASP A 16 8.95 -7.08 -1.07
C ASP A 16 7.75 -6.13 -1.07
N VAL A 17 6.69 -6.49 -0.33
CA VAL A 17 5.53 -5.61 -0.14
C VAL A 17 5.98 -4.30 0.48
N SER A 18 6.71 -4.34 1.60
CA SER A 18 7.17 -3.14 2.31
C SER A 18 8.01 -2.21 1.41
N LYS A 19 8.95 -2.77 0.64
CA LYS A 19 9.83 -2.00 -0.24
C LYS A 19 9.10 -1.35 -1.41
N HIS A 20 8.02 -1.95 -1.90
CA HIS A 20 7.31 -1.52 -3.12
C HIS A 20 5.89 -0.98 -2.84
N LEU A 21 5.60 -0.60 -1.59
CA LEU A 21 4.30 -0.10 -1.15
C LEU A 21 4.16 1.42 -1.26
N LEU A 22 3.04 1.83 -1.87
CA LEU A 22 2.54 3.19 -1.90
C LEU A 22 1.33 3.32 -0.96
N ILE A 23 1.39 4.24 0.01
CA ILE A 23 0.31 4.45 0.99
C ILE A 23 -0.52 5.66 0.53
N PHE A 24 -1.75 5.41 0.11
CA PHE A 24 -2.71 6.44 -0.26
C PHE A 24 -3.36 7.06 0.97
N GLY A 25 -3.29 8.39 1.05
CA GLY A 25 -4.15 9.20 1.89
C GLY A 25 -5.26 9.89 1.09
N GLU A 26 -5.91 10.88 1.67
CA GLU A 26 -7.07 11.57 1.08
C GLU A 26 -6.78 12.28 -0.26
N LEU A 27 -5.62 12.91 -0.42
CA LEU A 27 -5.24 13.66 -1.64
C LEU A 27 -3.87 13.27 -2.20
N LEU A 28 -2.99 12.77 -1.35
CA LEU A 28 -1.59 12.51 -1.63
C LEU A 28 -1.21 11.12 -1.12
N ALA A 29 -0.08 10.63 -1.59
CA ALA A 29 0.47 9.35 -1.21
C ALA A 29 1.86 9.47 -0.58
N THR A 30 2.24 8.41 0.11
CA THR A 30 3.52 8.29 0.81
C THR A 30 4.25 7.03 0.35
N CYS A 31 5.54 7.15 0.05
CA CYS A 31 6.40 6.00 -0.20
C CYS A 31 6.72 5.29 1.11
N ASN A 32 6.39 4.02 1.24
CA ASN A 32 6.71 3.27 2.46
C ASN A 32 8.22 2.98 2.62
N ASN A 33 8.97 2.92 1.50
CA ASN A 33 10.40 2.59 1.50
C ASN A 33 11.28 3.72 2.06
N CYS A 34 11.09 4.95 1.59
CA CYS A 34 11.92 6.10 2.00
C CYS A 34 11.15 7.19 2.77
N SER A 35 9.87 6.95 3.06
CA SER A 35 9.00 7.92 3.75
C SER A 35 8.75 9.23 2.97
N LYS A 36 9.00 9.26 1.65
CA LYS A 36 8.67 10.43 0.81
C LYS A 36 7.18 10.71 0.89
N LEU A 37 6.83 11.88 1.42
CA LEU A 37 5.46 12.40 1.45
C LEU A 37 5.12 13.18 0.17
N GLY A 38 3.82 13.36 -0.07
CA GLY A 38 3.32 14.28 -1.09
C GLY A 38 3.39 13.76 -2.52
N LEU A 39 3.39 12.43 -2.70
CA LEU A 39 3.34 11.82 -4.02
C LEU A 39 1.94 11.95 -4.62
N ALA A 40 1.85 12.20 -5.92
CA ALA A 40 0.57 12.09 -6.62
C ALA A 40 0.08 10.64 -6.59
N LEU A 41 -1.24 10.42 -6.52
CA LEU A 41 -1.84 9.08 -6.50
C LEU A 41 -1.53 8.25 -7.78
N SER A 42 -1.20 8.94 -8.87
CA SER A 42 -0.77 8.33 -10.14
C SER A 42 0.72 7.98 -10.20
N THR A 43 1.50 8.31 -9.16
CA THR A 43 2.95 8.04 -9.14
C THR A 43 3.20 6.53 -9.21
N ARG A 44 4.06 6.09 -10.13
CA ARG A 44 4.46 4.68 -10.28
C ARG A 44 5.88 4.38 -9.84
N THR A 45 6.72 5.40 -9.77
CA THR A 45 8.10 5.29 -9.29
C THR A 45 8.37 6.41 -8.32
N CYS A 46 8.94 6.09 -7.16
CA CYS A 46 9.32 7.10 -6.18
C CYS A 46 10.39 8.03 -6.79
N PRO A 47 10.20 9.35 -6.80
CA PRO A 47 11.19 10.28 -7.34
C PRO A 47 12.49 10.31 -6.51
N GLU A 48 12.40 9.97 -5.22
CA GLU A 48 13.51 10.01 -4.26
C GLU A 48 14.32 8.71 -4.27
N CYS A 49 13.70 7.57 -3.92
CA CYS A 49 14.42 6.29 -3.81
C CYS A 49 14.35 5.41 -5.06
N LYS A 50 13.67 5.84 -6.13
CA LYS A 50 13.52 5.12 -7.40
C LYS A 50 12.82 3.76 -7.32
N THR A 51 12.25 3.39 -6.17
CA THR A 51 11.36 2.23 -6.05
C THR A 51 10.21 2.33 -7.03
N GLU A 52 9.97 1.27 -7.79
CA GLU A 52 8.74 1.06 -8.54
C GLU A 52 7.63 0.55 -7.60
N PHE A 53 6.44 1.14 -7.66
CA PHE A 53 5.32 0.73 -6.84
C PHE A 53 4.61 -0.46 -7.49
N ARG A 54 4.50 -1.56 -6.74
CA ARG A 54 3.75 -2.76 -7.12
C ARG A 54 2.54 -2.98 -6.23
N PHE A 55 2.57 -2.38 -5.03
CA PHE A 55 1.53 -2.51 -4.03
C PHE A 55 1.01 -1.14 -3.63
N ALA A 56 -0.26 -1.09 -3.26
CA ALA A 56 -0.87 0.09 -2.68
C ALA A 56 -1.76 -0.27 -1.49
N THR A 57 -1.93 0.67 -0.56
CA THR A 57 -2.84 0.55 0.58
C THR A 57 -3.41 1.92 0.91
N PHE A 58 -4.48 1.97 1.71
CA PHE A 58 -5.04 3.20 2.24
C PHE A 58 -4.65 3.38 3.70
N SER A 59 -4.31 4.60 4.13
CA SER A 59 -4.01 4.85 5.55
C SER A 59 -5.22 4.68 6.47
N SER A 60 -6.44 4.69 5.95
CA SER A 60 -7.67 4.50 6.72
C SER A 60 -8.81 3.87 5.92
N ALA A 61 -9.77 3.29 6.64
CA ALA A 61 -11.02 2.75 6.06
C ALA A 61 -11.83 3.83 5.34
N ARG A 62 -11.85 5.06 5.87
CA ARG A 62 -12.56 6.21 5.29
C ARG A 62 -12.00 6.59 3.92
N GLU A 63 -10.68 6.63 3.78
CA GLU A 63 -10.02 6.94 2.50
C GLU A 63 -10.25 5.84 1.47
N ARG A 64 -10.24 4.58 1.90
CA ARG A 64 -10.59 3.45 1.04
C ARG A 64 -11.99 3.62 0.45
N GLU A 65 -12.98 3.95 1.27
CA GLU A 65 -14.37 4.12 0.82
C GLU A 65 -14.54 5.31 -0.14
N SER A 66 -13.86 6.44 0.11
CA SER A 66 -13.98 7.64 -0.72
C SER A 66 -13.24 7.54 -2.07
N GLN A 67 -12.18 6.72 -2.14
CA GLN A 67 -11.32 6.64 -3.32
C GLN A 67 -11.43 5.34 -4.12
N MET A 68 -12.09 4.31 -3.58
CA MET A 68 -12.19 2.98 -4.20
C MET A 68 -12.62 3.02 -5.68
N HIS A 69 -13.54 3.91 -6.04
CA HIS A 69 -14.02 4.07 -7.41
C HIS A 69 -12.98 4.69 -8.36
N LYS A 70 -12.07 5.54 -7.86
CA LYS A 70 -10.96 6.09 -8.66
C LYS A 70 -9.89 5.04 -8.95
N ILE A 71 -9.91 3.96 -8.17
CA ILE A 71 -8.82 2.99 -8.05
C ILE A 71 -9.15 1.67 -8.74
N ALA A 72 -10.43 1.38 -8.96
CA ALA A 72 -10.87 0.27 -9.82
C ALA A 72 -10.24 0.30 -11.23
N ASN A 73 -9.77 1.48 -11.67
CA ASN A 73 -9.11 1.65 -12.97
C ASN A 73 -7.57 1.46 -12.90
N MET A 74 -6.97 1.34 -11.71
CA MET A 74 -5.53 1.09 -11.53
C MET A 74 -5.27 -0.41 -11.44
N THR A 75 -5.14 -1.06 -12.60
CA THR A 75 -4.93 -2.51 -12.71
C THR A 75 -3.48 -2.94 -12.53
N ASP A 76 -2.56 -1.98 -12.43
CA ASP A 76 -1.12 -2.19 -12.33
C ASP A 76 -0.61 -2.29 -10.89
N LEU A 77 -1.47 -2.06 -9.90
CA LEU A 77 -1.14 -2.14 -8.47
C LEU A 77 -1.96 -3.22 -7.78
N VAL A 78 -1.32 -3.95 -6.88
CA VAL A 78 -2.00 -4.87 -5.96
C VAL A 78 -2.39 -4.12 -4.70
N PHE A 79 -3.68 -4.05 -4.42
CA PHE A 79 -4.20 -3.43 -3.20
C PHE A 79 -4.10 -4.40 -2.02
N VAL A 80 -3.23 -4.09 -1.09
CA VAL A 80 -3.11 -4.78 0.19
C VAL A 80 -3.90 -4.03 1.25
N ASP A 81 -4.43 -4.76 2.22
CA ASP A 81 -5.07 -4.12 3.36
C ASP A 81 -4.03 -3.57 4.34
N TYR A 82 -4.28 -2.37 4.83
CA TYR A 82 -3.32 -1.66 5.69
C TYR A 82 -3.06 -2.36 7.01
N GLU A 83 -4.10 -2.90 7.64
CA GLU A 83 -3.97 -3.58 8.92
C GLU A 83 -3.26 -4.92 8.77
N ASP A 84 -3.49 -5.63 7.66
CA ASP A 84 -2.75 -6.86 7.32
C ASP A 84 -1.27 -6.56 7.08
N PHE A 85 -0.96 -5.52 6.32
CA PHE A 85 0.42 -5.07 6.10
C PHE A 85 1.10 -4.70 7.43
N LYS A 86 0.49 -3.80 8.20
CA LYS A 86 1.05 -3.29 9.47
C LYS A 86 1.30 -4.42 10.47
N ARG A 87 0.37 -5.37 10.60
CA ARG A 87 0.50 -6.53 11.48
C ARG A 87 1.67 -7.42 11.08
N ASN A 88 1.82 -7.73 9.79
CA ASN A 88 2.88 -8.63 9.31
C ASN A 88 4.26 -7.95 9.30
N ALA A 89 4.33 -6.69 8.85
CA ALA A 89 5.56 -5.90 8.90
C ALA A 89 6.05 -5.68 10.35
N GLY A 90 5.12 -5.44 11.29
CA GLY A 90 5.44 -5.32 12.71
C GLY A 90 6.01 -6.61 13.30
N LYS A 91 5.47 -7.78 12.93
CA LYS A 91 6.01 -9.09 13.34
C LYS A 91 7.42 -9.32 12.83
N LEU A 92 7.71 -8.92 11.58
CA LEU A 92 9.05 -9.05 11.01
C LEU A 92 10.04 -8.18 11.78
N LYS A 93 9.74 -6.89 11.96
CA LYS A 93 10.59 -5.97 12.73
C LYS A 93 10.86 -6.48 14.14
N ALA A 94 9.84 -6.97 14.84
CA ALA A 94 9.99 -7.51 16.18
C ALA A 94 10.96 -8.71 16.21
N LYS A 95 10.91 -9.61 15.23
CA LYS A 95 11.86 -10.74 15.15
C LYS A 95 13.30 -10.29 15.00
N ASP A 96 13.55 -9.22 14.23
CA ASP A 96 14.90 -8.68 14.05
C ASP A 96 15.43 -7.98 15.31
N PHE A 97 14.56 -7.41 16.14
CA PHE A 97 14.94 -6.80 17.42
C PHE A 97 15.38 -7.80 18.50
N PHE A 98 14.92 -9.06 18.43
CA PHE A 98 15.24 -10.11 19.42
C PHE A 98 16.34 -11.09 18.94
N LYS A 99 16.99 -10.79 17.81
CA LYS A 99 18.21 -11.48 17.36
C LYS A 99 19.44 -10.67 17.74
#